data_AF-A0A101UFI0-F1
#
_entry.id   AF-A0A101UFI0-F1
#
_cell.length_a   1.000
_cell.length_b   1.000
_cell.length_c   1.000
_cell.angle_alpha   90.00
_cell.angle_beta   90.00
_cell.angle_gamma   90.00
#
_symmetry.space_group_name_H-M   'P 1'
#
loop_
_entity.id
_entity.type
_entity.pdbx_description
1 polymer ?
#
loop_
_entity_poly.entity_id
_entity_poly.type
_entity_poly.pdbx_seq_one_letter_code
_entity_poly.pdbx_strand_id
1 'polypeptide(L)'
;MPKPATDEVLGNEAEGYLLWRARVAEAEQRAREFTGRMDWLTTSQREEVERHHVHDGLLRARHDLERIAARCASLRREYEERYRLLRRRCVAGTLAVCLALVFLAALSLTR
;
A
#
# COMPACT_ATOMS: atom_id res chain seq x y z
N MET A 1 -7.64 25.24 -13.08
CA MET A 1 -8.10 24.58 -11.84
C MET A 1 -7.68 23.12 -11.94
N PRO A 2 -6.63 22.66 -11.24
CA PRO A 2 -6.22 21.26 -11.30
C PRO A 2 -7.35 20.37 -10.78
N LYS A 3 -7.51 19.18 -11.36
CA LYS A 3 -8.56 18.21 -11.01
C LYS A 3 -8.21 17.54 -9.68
N PRO A 4 -9.19 17.23 -8.81
CA PRO A 4 -8.96 16.65 -7.48
C PRO A 4 -8.12 15.36 -7.47
N ALA A 5 -8.18 14.57 -8.55
CA ALA A 5 -7.34 13.38 -8.71
C ALA A 5 -5.84 13.69 -8.85
N THR A 6 -5.46 14.84 -9.38
CA THR A 6 -4.06 15.27 -9.51
C THR A 6 -3.50 15.71 -8.16
N ASP A 7 -4.32 16.40 -7.35
CA ASP A 7 -3.93 16.87 -6.02
C ASP A 7 -3.74 15.68 -5.05
N GLU A 8 -4.56 14.64 -5.17
CA GLU A 8 -4.43 13.41 -4.38
C GLU A 8 -3.17 12.61 -4.75
N VAL A 9 -2.83 12.52 -6.04
CA VAL A 9 -1.59 11.87 -6.49
C VAL A 9 -0.35 12.60 -5.97
N LEU A 10 -0.34 13.93 -6.08
CA LEU A 10 0.75 14.76 -5.56
C LEU A 10 0.86 14.67 -4.03
N GLY A 11 -0.27 14.62 -3.33
CA GLY A 11 -0.31 14.41 -1.88
C GLY A 11 0.33 13.09 -1.46
N ASN A 12 -0.02 12.00 -2.14
CA ASN A 12 0.55 10.67 -1.87
C ASN A 12 2.06 10.61 -2.18
N GLU A 13 2.52 11.24 -3.26
CA GLU A 13 3.95 11.31 -3.58
C GLU A 13 4.73 12.12 -2.53
N ALA A 14 4.16 13.26 -2.10
CA ALA A 14 4.74 14.09 -1.05
C ALA A 14 4.82 13.33 0.29
N GLU A 15 3.75 12.63 0.68
CA GLU A 15 3.75 11.80 1.89
C GLU A 15 4.82 10.70 1.81
N GLY A 16 4.91 9.98 0.69
CA GLY A 16 5.93 8.95 0.48
C GLY A 16 7.35 9.50 0.59
N TYR A 17 7.60 10.69 0.03
CA TYR A 17 8.89 11.38 0.17
C TYR A 17 9.19 11.73 1.62
N LEU A 18 8.23 12.28 2.36
CA LEU A 18 8.42 12.67 3.76
C LEU A 18 8.68 11.46 4.67
N LEU A 19 7.94 10.37 4.47
CA LEU A 19 8.17 9.10 5.18
C LEU A 19 9.56 8.55 4.89
N TRP A 20 10.01 8.59 3.62
CA TRP A 20 11.35 8.14 3.27
C TRP A 20 12.44 9.03 3.90
N ARG A 21 12.25 10.36 3.88
CA ARG A 21 13.16 11.31 4.53
C ARG A 21 13.27 11.07 6.03
N ALA A 22 12.16 10.82 6.71
CA ALA A 22 12.16 10.45 8.12
C ALA A 22 12.96 9.16 8.35
N ARG A 23 12.77 8.15 7.50
CA ARG A 23 13.50 6.87 7.58
C ARG A 23 15.02 7.02 7.41
N VAL A 24 15.45 7.92 6.52
CA VAL A 24 16.88 8.27 6.35
C VAL A 24 17.42 8.91 7.61
N ALA A 25 16.74 9.92 8.14
CA ALA A 25 17.18 10.60 9.37
C ALA A 25 17.27 9.63 10.57
N GLU A 26 16.30 8.73 10.72
CA GLU A 26 16.37 7.68 11.74
C GLU A 26 17.51 6.69 11.53
N ALA A 27 17.79 6.29 10.29
CA ALA A 27 18.89 5.36 10.00
C ALA A 27 20.25 5.98 10.36
N GLU A 28 20.45 7.25 10.01
CA GLU A 28 21.64 8.02 10.38
C GLU A 28 21.75 8.17 11.90
N GLN A 29 20.65 8.46 12.59
CA GLN A 29 20.64 8.59 14.04
C GLN A 29 20.99 7.26 14.73
N ARG A 30 20.39 6.15 14.29
CA ARG A 30 20.72 4.81 14.80
C ARG A 30 22.18 4.44 14.57
N ALA A 31 22.74 4.82 13.41
CA ALA A 31 24.15 4.59 13.11
C ALA A 31 25.07 5.34 14.08
N ARG A 32 24.80 6.63 14.35
CA ARG A 32 25.54 7.43 15.33
C ARG A 32 25.42 6.89 16.75
N GLU A 33 24.24 6.45 17.17
CA GLU A 33 24.03 5.83 18.49
C GLU A 33 24.72 4.47 18.61
N PHE A 34 24.81 3.73 17.51
CA PHE A 34 25.51 2.45 17.46
C PHE A 34 27.01 2.63 17.61
N THR A 35 27.62 3.49 16.79
CA THR A 35 29.05 3.76 16.86
C THR A 35 29.42 4.55 18.12
N GLY A 36 28.53 5.41 18.63
CA GLY A 36 28.74 6.21 19.83
C GLY A 36 29.05 5.39 21.09
N ARG A 37 28.78 4.08 21.08
CA ARG A 37 29.14 3.14 22.15
C ARG A 37 30.52 2.49 21.97
N MET A 38 31.22 2.81 20.89
CA MET A 38 32.51 2.25 20.50
C MET A 38 33.60 3.31 20.61
N ASP A 39 34.06 3.56 21.83
CA ASP A 39 35.05 4.61 22.13
C ASP A 39 36.45 4.31 21.57
N TRP A 40 36.68 3.06 21.16
CA TRP A 40 37.93 2.59 20.57
C TRP A 40 38.05 2.88 19.07
N LEU A 41 36.99 3.35 18.41
CA LEU A 41 37.02 3.70 16.99
C LEU A 41 37.58 5.10 16.76
N THR A 42 38.49 5.23 15.80
CA THR A 42 38.88 6.54 15.27
C THR A 42 37.71 7.18 14.51
N THR A 43 37.79 8.49 14.26
CA THR A 43 36.76 9.22 13.51
C THR A 43 36.53 8.64 12.11
N SER A 44 37.60 8.29 11.39
CA SER A 44 37.47 7.71 10.04
C SER A 44 36.82 6.33 10.05
N GLN A 45 37.18 5.48 11.02
CA GLN A 45 36.56 4.16 11.19
C GLN A 45 35.09 4.28 11.56
N ARG A 46 34.75 5.23 12.44
CA ARG A 46 33.38 5.53 12.85
C ARG A 46 32.52 5.95 11.65
N GLU A 47 32.98 6.91 10.86
CA GLU A 47 32.26 7.37 9.67
C GLU A 47 32.05 6.24 8.65
N GLU A 48 33.05 5.36 8.47
CA GLU A 48 32.92 4.22 7.57
C GLU A 48 31.87 3.22 8.05
N VAL A 49 31.87 2.87 9.34
CA VAL A 49 30.85 1.99 9.93
C VAL A 49 29.47 2.62 9.83
N GLU A 50 29.34 3.92 10.11
CA GLU A 50 28.06 4.63 10.00
C GLU A 50 27.51 4.59 8.56
N ARG A 51 28.34 4.86 7.55
CA ARG A 51 27.93 4.79 6.14
C ARG A 51 27.39 3.41 5.76
N HIS A 52 28.10 2.35 6.12
CA HIS A 52 27.66 0.98 5.84
C HIS A 52 26.38 0.62 6.61
N HIS A 53 26.29 1.03 7.87
CA HIS A 53 25.11 0.77 8.70
C HIS A 53 23.86 1.47 8.15
N VAL A 54 23.97 2.73 7.74
CA VAL A 54 22.90 3.49 7.09
C VAL A 54 22.51 2.82 5.78
N HIS A 55 23.48 2.48 4.95
CA HIS A 55 23.23 1.82 3.66
C HIS A 55 22.44 0.52 3.83
N ASP A 56 22.91 -0.40 4.68
CA ASP A 56 22.24 -1.66 4.95
C ASP A 56 20.87 -1.46 5.59
N GLY A 57 20.75 -0.48 6.50
CA GLY A 57 19.48 -0.11 7.13
C GLY A 57 18.43 0.32 6.10
N LEU A 58 18.83 1.15 5.13
CA LEU A 58 17.96 1.65 4.07
C LEU A 58 17.66 0.59 3.00
N LEU A 59 18.63 -0.27 2.67
CA LEU A 59 18.40 -1.43 1.79
C LEU A 59 17.31 -2.35 2.35
N ARG A 60 17.42 -2.71 3.64
CA ARG A 60 16.41 -3.53 4.34
C ARG A 60 15.06 -2.83 4.37
N ALA A 61 15.04 -1.54 4.73
CA ALA A 61 13.83 -0.73 4.74
C ALA A 61 13.08 -0.77 3.41
N ARG A 62 13.81 -0.58 2.30
CA ARG A 62 13.23 -0.58 0.97
C ARG A 62 12.63 -1.94 0.64
N HIS A 63 13.38 -3.02 0.88
CA HIS A 63 12.89 -4.37 0.61
C HIS A 63 11.63 -4.72 1.43
N ASP A 64 11.57 -4.30 2.69
CA ASP A 64 10.38 -4.49 3.53
C ASP A 64 9.18 -3.73 2.98
N LEU A 65 9.37 -2.47 2.55
CA LEU A 65 8.32 -1.67 1.92
C LEU A 65 7.83 -2.30 0.61
N GLU A 66 8.73 -2.76 -0.26
CA GLU A 66 8.40 -3.46 -1.50
C GLU A 66 7.58 -4.73 -1.23
N ARG A 67 7.99 -5.52 -0.23
CA ARG A 67 7.28 -6.73 0.18
C ARG A 67 5.89 -6.43 0.70
N ILE A 68 5.74 -5.41 1.55
CA ILE A 68 4.43 -4.98 2.09
C ILE A 68 3.54 -4.48 0.95
N ALA A 69 4.06 -3.64 0.06
CA ALA A 69 3.32 -3.14 -1.10
C ALA A 69 2.83 -4.29 -1.99
N ALA A 70 3.70 -5.27 -2.29
CA ALA A 70 3.33 -6.46 -3.05
C ALA A 70 2.23 -7.27 -2.36
N ARG A 71 2.30 -7.43 -1.03
CA ARG A 71 1.28 -8.14 -0.25
C ARG A 71 -0.05 -7.40 -0.23
N CYS A 72 -0.05 -6.09 -0.02
CA CYS A 72 -1.25 -5.27 -0.07
C CYS A 72 -1.92 -5.34 -1.46
N ALA A 73 -1.14 -5.28 -2.53
CA ALA A 73 -1.65 -5.44 -3.89
C ALA A 73 -2.26 -6.82 -4.12
N SER A 74 -1.59 -7.88 -3.65
CA SER A 74 -2.11 -9.26 -3.71
C SER A 74 -3.42 -9.42 -2.96
N LEU A 75 -3.51 -8.94 -1.71
CA LEU A 75 -4.73 -8.99 -0.91
C LEU A 75 -5.86 -8.22 -1.59
N ARG A 76 -5.59 -7.02 -2.08
CA ARG A 76 -6.58 -6.21 -2.80
C ARG A 76 -7.17 -6.96 -3.99
N ARG A 77 -6.33 -7.63 -4.79
CA ARG A 77 -6.81 -8.44 -5.92
C ARG A 77 -7.71 -9.59 -5.47
N GLU A 78 -7.30 -10.33 -4.45
CA GLU A 78 -8.10 -11.44 -3.90
C GLU A 78 -9.49 -10.97 -3.43
N TYR A 79 -9.55 -9.86 -2.70
CA TYR A 79 -10.81 -9.27 -2.26
C TYR A 79 -11.66 -8.74 -3.41
N GLU A 80 -11.06 -8.06 -4.39
CA GLU A 80 -11.77 -7.58 -5.57
C GLU A 80 -12.36 -8.71 -6.40
N GLU A 81 -11.65 -9.84 -6.56
CA GLU A 81 -12.15 -11.02 -7.26
C GLU A 81 -13.35 -11.63 -6.54
N ARG A 82 -13.25 -11.82 -5.21
CA ARG A 82 -14.36 -12.32 -4.39
C ARG A 82 -15.56 -11.39 -4.43
N TYR A 83 -15.33 -10.08 -4.36
CA TYR A 83 -16.39 -9.08 -4.45
C TYR A 83 -17.06 -9.10 -5.83
N ARG A 84 -16.28 -9.17 -6.92
CA ARG A 84 -16.83 -9.24 -8.29
C ARG A 84 -17.70 -10.48 -8.47
N LEU A 85 -17.30 -11.63 -7.92
CA LEU A 85 -18.11 -12.84 -7.96
C LEU A 85 -19.43 -12.68 -7.19
N LEU A 86 -19.38 -12.17 -5.96
CA LEU A 86 -20.58 -11.94 -5.15
C LEU A 86 -21.52 -10.93 -5.82
N ARG A 87 -20.97 -9.81 -6.31
CA ARG A 87 -21.72 -8.79 -7.04
C ARG A 87 -22.41 -9.38 -8.26
N ARG A 88 -21.73 -10.21 -9.06
CA ARG A 88 -22.34 -10.90 -10.21
C ARG A 88 -23.51 -11.77 -9.80
N ARG A 89 -23.38 -12.56 -8.72
CA ARG A 89 -24.46 -13.42 -8.21
C ARG A 89 -25.65 -12.61 -7.71
N CYS A 90 -25.40 -11.53 -6.95
CA CYS A 90 -26.46 -10.64 -6.49
C CYS A 90 -27.20 -10.00 -7.67
N VAL A 91 -26.47 -9.43 -8.64
CA VAL A 91 -27.06 -8.80 -9.82
C VAL A 91 -27.87 -9.80 -10.64
N ALA A 92 -27.32 -11.00 -10.90
CA ALA A 92 -28.04 -12.06 -11.61
C ALA A 92 -29.31 -12.50 -10.86
N GLY A 93 -29.23 -12.65 -9.53
CA GLY A 93 -30.38 -12.99 -8.69
C GLY A 93 -31.47 -11.91 -8.73
N THR A 94 -31.10 -10.63 -8.59
CA THR A 94 -32.06 -9.52 -8.70
C THR A 94 -32.72 -9.45 -10.07
N LEU A 95 -31.94 -9.64 -11.16
CA LEU A 95 -32.49 -9.66 -12.51
C LEU A 95 -33.46 -10.83 -12.71
N ALA A 96 -33.12 -12.02 -12.22
CA ALA A 96 -33.99 -13.19 -12.30
C ALA A 96 -35.33 -12.97 -11.56
N VAL A 97 -35.29 -12.38 -10.36
CA VAL A 97 -36.50 -12.04 -9.59
C VAL A 97 -37.34 -10.98 -10.33
N CYS A 98 -36.73 -9.92 -10.86
CA CYS A 98 -37.44 -8.92 -11.64
C CYS A 98 -38.11 -9.53 -12.88
N LEU A 99 -37.40 -10.38 -13.64
CA LEU A 99 -37.97 -11.07 -14.79
C LEU A 99 -39.14 -11.98 -14.41
N ALA A 100 -39.02 -12.73 -13.31
CA ALA A 100 -40.10 -13.57 -12.81
C ALA A 100 -41.34 -12.75 -12.42
N LEU A 101 -41.16 -11.61 -11.74
CA LEU A 101 -42.27 -10.70 -11.39
C LEU A 101 -42.94 -10.11 -12.63
N VAL A 102 -42.17 -9.65 -13.61
CA VAL A 102 -42.70 -9.13 -14.89
C VAL A 102 -43.48 -10.22 -15.63
N PHE A 103 -42.96 -11.45 -15.66
CA PHE A 103 -43.63 -12.59 -16.30
C PHE A 103 -44.96 -12.93 -15.60
N LEU A 104 -44.97 -12.99 -14.26
CA LEU A 104 -46.19 -13.22 -13.48
C LEU A 104 -47.23 -12.11 -13.70
N ALA A 105 -46.79 -10.85 -13.72
CA ALA A 105 -47.67 -9.71 -14.00
C ALA A 105 -48.26 -9.79 -15.41
N ALA A 106 -47.45 -10.10 -16.43
CA ALA A 106 -47.93 -10.30 -17.80
C ALA A 106 -48.96 -11.42 -17.89
N LEU A 107 -48.70 -12.58 -17.24
CA LEU A 107 -49.65 -13.69 -17.17
C LEU A 107 -50.97 -13.30 -16.52
N SER A 108 -50.93 -12.49 -15.46
CA SER A 108 -52.14 -11.99 -14.80
C SER A 108 -52.94 -11.00 -15.64
N LEU A 109 -52.29 -10.29 -16.58
CA LEU A 109 -52.95 -9.38 -17.50
C LEU A 109 -53.57 -10.10 -18.72
N THR A 110 -53.05 -11.28 -19.05
CA THR A 110 -53.55 -12.12 -20.14
C THR A 110 -54.66 -13.10 -19.73
N ARG A 111 -54.93 -13.22 -18.42
CA ARG A 111 -56.05 -13.98 -17.87
C ARG A 111 -57.22 -13.08 -17.56
#